data_AF-A0A963ECF7-F1
#
_entry.id   AF-A0A963ECF7-F1
#
_cell.length_a   1.000
_cell.length_b   1.000
_cell.length_c   1.000
_cell.angle_alpha   90.00
_cell.angle_beta   90.00
_cell.angle_gamma   90.00
#
_symmetry.space_group_name_H-M   'P 1'
#
loop_
_entity.id
_entity.type
_entity.pdbx_description
1 polymer ?
#
loop_
_entity_poly.entity_id
_entity_poly.type
_entity_poly.pdbx_seq_one_letter_code
_entity_poly.pdbx_strand_id
1 'polypeptide(L)' 'MTKAVHPNDALFSGEKPFPIIPTCEHYAGSEKLIRKAFELQDKLGPIFDVSCDCEDGAPSGQEREHAEMIVRL' A
#
# COMPACT_ATOMS: atom_id res chain seq x y z
N MET A 1 -40.37 14.30 -16.48
CA MET A 1 -39.49 14.97 -15.49
C MET A 1 -38.07 14.49 -15.73
N THR A 2 -37.11 15.39 -15.88
CA THR A 2 -35.69 15.02 -15.97
C THR A 2 -35.21 14.55 -14.61
N LYS A 3 -34.60 13.36 -14.55
CA LYS A 3 -33.99 12.82 -13.33
C LYS A 3 -32.74 13.65 -13.01
N ALA A 4 -32.61 14.15 -11.79
CA ALA A 4 -31.40 14.82 -11.35
C ALA A 4 -30.22 13.82 -11.36
N VAL A 5 -29.08 14.24 -11.92
CA VAL A 5 -27.83 13.46 -11.97
C VAL A 5 -26.98 13.82 -10.76
N HIS A 6 -26.33 12.84 -10.13
CA HIS A 6 -25.48 13.08 -8.97
C HIS A 6 -24.19 13.82 -9.40
N PRO A 7 -23.66 14.78 -8.62
CA PRO A 7 -22.47 15.54 -9.02
C PRO A 7 -21.24 14.69 -9.36
N ASN A 8 -21.00 13.59 -8.64
CA ASN A 8 -19.91 12.64 -8.96
C ASN A 8 -20.03 12.03 -10.36
N ASP A 9 -21.25 11.95 -10.91
CA ASP A 9 -21.49 11.38 -12.24
C ASP A 9 -21.57 12.47 -13.32
N ALA A 10 -21.80 13.72 -12.93
CA ALA A 10 -22.05 14.85 -13.84
C ALA A 10 -20.81 15.71 -14.11
N LEU A 11 -19.88 15.79 -13.14
CA LEU A 11 -18.72 16.66 -13.20
C LEU A 11 -17.46 15.89 -13.64
N PHE A 12 -16.50 16.58 -14.26
CA PHE A 12 -15.15 16.07 -14.58
C PHE A 12 -15.09 14.80 -15.46
N SER A 13 -16.12 14.54 -16.29
CA SER A 13 -16.19 13.36 -17.15
C SER A 13 -15.09 13.26 -18.22
N GLY A 14 -14.36 14.34 -18.50
CA GLY A 14 -13.20 14.38 -19.40
C GLY A 14 -11.86 14.14 -18.72
N GLU A 15 -11.83 13.96 -17.39
CA GLU A 15 -10.61 13.84 -16.60
C GLU A 15 -10.50 12.44 -15.99
N LYS A 16 -9.27 11.96 -15.82
CA LYS A 16 -9.02 10.70 -15.11
C LYS A 16 -9.18 10.96 -13.60
N PRO A 17 -9.95 10.14 -12.87
CA PRO A 17 -10.05 10.27 -11.42
C PRO A 17 -8.66 10.13 -10.76
N PHE A 18 -8.45 10.89 -9.68
CA PHE A 18 -7.28 10.70 -8.84
C PHE A 18 -7.34 9.32 -8.16
N PRO A 19 -6.19 8.62 -8.04
CA PRO A 19 -6.13 7.41 -7.24
C PRO A 19 -6.42 7.76 -5.78
N ILE A 20 -7.23 6.92 -5.13
CA ILE A 20 -7.45 6.98 -3.69
C ILE A 20 -6.43 6.05 -3.07
N ILE A 21 -5.43 6.62 -2.40
CA ILE A 21 -4.37 5.88 -1.70
C ILE A 21 -4.50 6.09 -0.19
N PRO A 22 -4.03 5.15 0.64
CA PRO A 22 -3.91 5.37 2.08
C PRO A 22 -3.06 6.60 2.42
N THR A 23 -3.41 7.28 3.50
CA THR A 23 -2.68 8.48 3.96
C THR A 23 -1.30 8.14 4.55
N CYS A 24 -1.06 6.88 4.90
CA CYS A 24 0.17 6.41 5.52
C CYS A 24 0.77 5.25 4.73
N GLU A 25 2.09 5.28 4.58
CA GLU A 25 2.90 4.19 4.07
C GLU A 25 3.88 3.77 5.17
N HIS A 26 3.82 2.52 5.60
CA HIS A 26 4.64 1.97 6.67
C HIS A 26 5.80 1.16 6.11
N TYR A 27 7.02 1.54 6.46
CA TYR A 27 8.24 0.87 6.02
C TYR A 27 8.65 -0.23 7.02
N ALA A 28 8.94 -1.41 6.50
CA ALA A 28 9.44 -2.54 7.30
C ALA A 28 10.54 -3.30 6.56
N GLY A 29 11.76 -3.28 7.11
CA GLY A 29 12.95 -3.87 6.49
C GLY A 29 13.41 -5.21 7.09
N SER A 30 12.59 -5.88 7.91
CA SER A 30 12.96 -7.21 8.44
C SER A 30 11.75 -8.11 8.47
N GLU A 31 11.95 -9.42 8.29
CA GLU A 31 10.85 -10.40 8.29
C GLU A 31 9.93 -10.24 9.51
N LYS A 32 10.52 -10.07 10.69
CA LYS A 32 9.78 -9.86 11.95
C LYS A 32 8.88 -8.63 11.89
N LEU A 33 9.35 -7.52 11.31
CA LEU A 33 8.59 -6.28 11.26
C LEU A 33 7.57 -6.30 10.12
N ILE A 34 7.89 -6.90 8.98
CA ILE A 34 6.96 -7.06 7.85
C ILE A 34 5.75 -7.89 8.28
N ARG A 35 5.98 -9.04 8.94
CA ARG A 35 4.88 -9.86 9.48
C ARG A 35 4.01 -9.08 10.48
N LYS A 36 4.63 -8.31 11.37
CA LYS A 36 3.89 -7.46 12.32
C LYS A 36 3.09 -6.35 11.63
N ALA A 37 3.62 -5.77 10.55
CA ALA A 37 2.92 -4.76 9.77
C ALA A 37 1.69 -5.35 9.08
N PHE A 38 1.81 -6.53 8.45
CA PHE A 38 0.67 -7.24 7.87
C PHE A 38 -0.36 -7.64 8.94
N GLU A 39 0.06 -8.20 10.08
CA GLU A 39 -0.85 -8.50 11.19
C GLU A 39 -1.58 -7.25 11.73
N LEU A 40 -0.93 -6.09 11.70
CA LEU A 40 -1.54 -4.82 12.12
C LEU A 40 -2.52 -4.31 11.06
N GLN A 41 -2.19 -4.45 9.77
CA GLN A 41 -3.06 -4.10 8.65
C GLN A 41 -4.33 -4.96 8.66
N ASP A 42 -4.21 -6.26 8.95
CA ASP A 42 -5.36 -7.17 9.11
C ASP A 42 -6.29 -6.73 10.26
N LYS A 43 -5.73 -6.20 11.36
CA LYS A 43 -6.50 -5.76 12.53
C LYS A 43 -7.20 -4.41 12.32
N LEU A 44 -6.54 -3.47 11.65
CA LEU A 44 -7.03 -2.10 11.48
C LEU A 44 -7.76 -1.89 10.14
N GLY A 45 -7.62 -2.82 9.20
CA GLY A 45 -7.95 -2.64 7.80
C GLY A 45 -6.86 -1.91 7.02
N PRO A 46 -7.02 -1.76 5.70
CA PRO A 46 -6.02 -1.17 4.80
C PRO A 46 -6.00 0.36 4.89
N ILE A 47 -5.85 0.92 6.09
CA ILE A 47 -5.75 2.36 6.34
C ILE A 47 -4.31 2.90 6.15
N PHE A 48 -3.35 1.99 5.91
CA PHE A 48 -1.97 2.26 5.56
C PHE A 48 -1.48 1.19 4.58
N ASP A 49 -0.52 1.55 3.72
CA ASP A 49 0.23 0.61 2.87
C ASP A 49 1.47 0.09 3.60
N VAL A 50 1.99 -1.07 3.19
CA VAL A 50 3.24 -1.64 3.73
C VAL A 50 4.28 -1.74 2.63
N SER A 51 5.37 -0.99 2.80
CA SER A 51 6.54 -1.05 1.93
C SER A 51 7.59 -1.95 2.58
N CYS A 52 7.78 -3.13 1.97
CA CYS A 52 8.80 -4.08 2.37
C CYS A 52 10.14 -3.62 1.81
N ASP A 53 11.00 -3.12 2.69
CA ASP A 53 12.17 -2.35 2.31
C ASP A 53 13.37 -3.24 1.96
N CYS A 54 13.78 -3.21 0.69
CA CYS A 54 14.95 -3.91 0.18
C CYS A 54 16.23 -3.05 0.15
N GLU A 55 16.15 -1.74 0.38
CA GLU A 55 17.30 -0.83 0.30
C GLU A 55 18.03 -0.78 1.65
N ASP A 56 17.46 -0.08 2.63
CA ASP A 56 18.06 0.05 3.96
C ASP A 56 17.69 -1.12 4.88
N GLY A 57 16.61 -1.83 4.56
CA GLY A 57 16.15 -3.01 5.29
C GLY A 57 16.99 -4.27 5.06
N ALA A 58 17.54 -4.43 3.86
CA ALA A 58 18.35 -5.60 3.52
C ALA A 58 19.76 -5.48 4.10
N PRO A 59 20.34 -6.58 4.64
CA PRO A 59 21.76 -6.62 4.91
C PRO A 59 22.56 -6.44 3.62
N SER A 60 23.61 -5.62 3.65
CA SER A 60 24.45 -5.36 2.47
C SER A 60 24.98 -6.65 1.84
N GLY A 61 24.78 -6.79 0.53
CA GLY A 61 25.15 -7.97 -0.24
C GLY A 61 24.18 -9.15 -0.12
N GLN A 62 23.03 -8.98 0.55
CA GLN A 62 21.96 -9.98 0.69
C GLN A 62 20.61 -9.46 0.17
N GLU A 63 20.62 -8.45 -0.69
CA GLU A 63 19.42 -7.78 -1.20
C GLU A 63 18.51 -8.76 -1.96
N ARG A 64 19.12 -9.68 -2.72
CA ARG A 64 18.37 -10.73 -3.45
C ARG A 64 17.73 -11.73 -2.49
N GLU A 65 18.49 -12.25 -1.52
CA GLU A 65 17.96 -13.17 -0.51
C GLU A 65 16.84 -12.50 0.32
N HIS A 66 16.96 -11.20 0.60
CA HIS A 66 15.94 -10.40 1.29
C HIS A 66 14.67 -10.25 0.44
N ALA A 67 14.79 -9.90 -0.84
CA ALA A 67 13.65 -9.82 -1.76
C ALA A 67 12.96 -11.18 -1.92
N GLU A 68 13.73 -12.27 -2.02
CA GLU A 68 13.18 -13.63 -2.05
C GLU A 68 12.46 -14.00 -0.74
N MET A 69 12.93 -13.49 0.41
CA MET A 69 12.22 -13.63 1.68
C MET A 69 10.90 -12.89 1.66
N ILE A 70 10.88 -11.62 1.22
CA ILE A 70 9.66 -10.81 1.12
C ILE A 70 8.60 -11.49 0.25
N VAL A 71 8.97 -12.02 -0.91
CA VAL A 71 8.04 -12.69 -1.84
C VAL A 71 7.43 -13.97 -1.25
N ARG A 72 8.06 -14.58 -0.25
CA ARG A 72 7.54 -15.78 0.44
C ARG A 72 6.60 -15.46 1.61
N LEU A 73 6.54 -14.21 2.07
CA LEU A 73 5.65 -13.77 3.14
C LEU A 73 4.20 -13.66 2.66
#